data_AF-A0A7R9WF27-F1
#
_entry.id   AF-A0A7R9WF27-F1
#
_cell.length_a   1.000
_cell.length_b   1.000
_cell.length_c   1.000
_cell.angle_alpha   90.00
_cell.angle_beta   90.00
_cell.angle_gamma   90.00
#
_symmetry.space_group_name_H-M   'P 1'
#
loop_
_entity.id
_entity.type
_entity.pdbx_description
1 polymer ?
#
loop_
_entity_poly.entity_id
_entity_poly.type
_entity_poly.pdbx_seq_one_letter_code
_entity_poly.pdbx_strand_id
1 'polypeptide(L)'
;FGSALNVTLPPHTPNSPSSSKRLILSHQQAASTKRQKEHQNSTSPIPTTATMFAAFRSPTALSAASRAARPTVRRCALSSSASSAGAALNEPLTQADPELCDLIEREKARQRSSLVLIASENFTSKAVLDALGSVLSNKYSEGYPGARYYGGNENIDRVETLCQRRALEAFDLDPEEWGVNVQSLSGSPANFQVYTALLETHDRILSLDLPHGGHLSHGYQTPTKKISMVSRYFESMPYRLDESTGLIDYDAMENSANLFRPKLIVAGASAYSRLMDYERIKSIADNVGAIVMSDMAHISGLVSAKVI
;
A
#
# COMPACT_ATOMS: atom_id res chain seq x y z
N PHE A 1 -10.84 -3.69 -7.85
CA PHE A 1 -11.47 -4.28 -6.66
C PHE A 1 -10.47 -4.21 -5.52
N GLY A 2 -10.51 -3.11 -4.77
CA GLY A 2 -9.78 -2.99 -3.51
C GLY A 2 -10.72 -3.43 -2.40
N SER A 3 -10.23 -4.27 -1.48
CA SER A 3 -10.93 -4.56 -0.23
C SER A 3 -11.10 -3.25 0.54
N ALA A 4 -12.33 -2.73 0.63
CA ALA A 4 -12.67 -1.83 1.72
C ALA A 4 -12.73 -2.69 2.97
N LEU A 5 -11.72 -2.58 3.83
CA LEU A 5 -11.70 -3.29 5.11
C LEU A 5 -12.33 -2.41 6.17
N ASN A 6 -13.37 -2.95 6.80
CA ASN A 6 -14.13 -2.32 7.86
C ASN A 6 -13.64 -2.89 9.20
N VAL A 7 -13.19 -2.01 10.09
CA VAL A 7 -12.91 -2.32 11.49
C VAL A 7 -13.85 -1.48 12.34
N THR A 8 -14.77 -2.11 13.06
CA THR A 8 -15.61 -1.45 14.06
C THR A 8 -14.83 -1.43 15.38
N LEU A 9 -14.48 -0.24 15.88
CA LEU A 9 -13.89 -0.07 17.21
C LEU A 9 -14.99 0.29 18.22
N PRO A 10 -14.94 -0.23 19.47
CA PRO A 10 -15.91 0.11 20.50
C PRO A 10 -15.76 1.58 20.97
N PRO A 11 -16.84 2.22 21.48
CA PRO A 11 -16.80 3.60 21.94
C PRO A 11 -15.85 3.78 23.14
N HIS A 12 -14.99 4.81 23.06
CA HIS A 12 -14.05 5.18 24.11
C HIS A 12 -14.78 5.67 25.37
N THR A 13 -14.51 5.04 26.51
CA THR A 13 -14.78 5.63 27.83
C THR A 13 -13.62 6.56 28.22
N PRO A 14 -13.88 7.78 28.74
CA PRO A 14 -12.83 8.72 29.06
C PRO A 14 -12.36 8.46 30.50
N ASN A 15 -11.19 7.83 30.69
CA ASN A 15 -10.37 8.03 31.88
C ASN A 15 -8.96 7.42 31.76
N SER A 16 -7.95 8.28 32.02
CA SER A 16 -6.55 7.99 32.38
C SER A 16 -5.48 7.97 31.25
N PRO A 17 -4.19 8.27 31.56
CA PRO A 17 -3.49 9.43 30.99
C PRO A 17 -2.38 9.11 29.97
N SER A 18 -1.94 10.19 29.32
CA SER A 18 -0.93 10.29 28.27
C SER A 18 0.34 9.45 28.45
N SER A 19 0.82 8.87 27.34
CA SER A 19 2.25 8.88 27.04
C SER A 19 2.46 8.85 25.52
N SER A 20 2.72 10.02 24.96
CA SER A 20 3.16 10.21 23.59
C SER A 20 4.49 9.50 23.36
N LYS A 21 4.49 8.44 22.54
CA LYS A 21 5.70 7.93 21.90
C LYS A 21 5.57 8.13 20.40
N ARG A 22 6.18 9.21 19.89
CA ARG A 22 6.44 9.37 18.45
C ARG A 22 7.48 8.34 18.06
N LEU A 23 7.08 7.36 17.26
CA LEU A 23 8.03 6.52 16.53
C LEU A 23 8.25 7.17 15.16
N ILE A 24 9.41 7.82 15.01
CA ILE A 24 9.91 8.30 13.72
C ILE A 24 10.67 7.14 13.08
N LEU A 25 10.14 6.58 11.99
CA LEU A 25 10.90 5.71 11.09
C LEU A 25 11.25 6.53 9.85
N SER A 26 12.42 7.18 9.87
CA SER A 26 13.03 7.78 8.70
C SER A 26 14.04 6.80 8.11
N HIS A 27 13.78 6.26 6.92
CA HIS A 27 14.83 5.72 6.06
C HIS A 27 14.51 5.94 4.60
N GLN A 28 15.06 7.02 4.02
CA GLN A 28 15.66 7.02 2.69
C GLN A 28 16.66 8.19 2.61
N GLN A 29 17.95 7.86 2.48
CA GLN A 29 18.98 8.80 2.03
C GLN A 29 19.24 8.56 0.54
N ALA A 30 19.04 9.61 -0.25
CA ALA A 30 19.50 9.70 -1.63
C ALA A 30 21.04 9.78 -1.69
N ALA A 31 21.61 9.26 -2.77
CA ALA A 31 23.04 9.00 -2.96
C ALA A 31 23.89 10.21 -3.42
N SER A 32 25.22 10.00 -3.33
CA SER A 32 26.37 10.72 -3.94
C SER A 32 27.01 11.82 -3.07
N THR A 33 28.31 11.83 -2.72
CA THR A 33 29.52 11.50 -3.52
C THR A 33 30.76 11.33 -2.62
N LYS A 34 31.75 10.56 -3.13
CA LYS A 34 33.17 10.39 -2.75
C LYS A 34 33.54 9.21 -1.81
N ARG A 35 34.30 8.29 -2.42
CA ARG A 35 34.90 7.06 -1.88
C ARG A 35 36.18 7.33 -1.07
N GLN A 36 36.55 6.26 -0.36
CA GLN A 36 37.85 5.87 0.22
C GLN A 36 38.15 6.47 1.60
N LYS A 37 38.65 5.74 2.60
CA LYS A 37 38.85 4.30 2.92
C LYS A 37 39.60 4.33 4.27
N GLU A 38 39.27 3.50 5.25
CA GLU A 38 40.16 3.17 6.40
C GLU A 38 39.56 1.91 7.07
N HIS A 39 40.28 0.82 7.34
CA HIS A 39 41.38 0.65 8.29
C HIS A 39 42.11 -0.70 8.04
N GLN A 40 43.44 -0.75 8.22
CA GLN A 40 44.14 -1.76 9.04
C GLN A 40 45.69 -1.51 9.10
N ASN A 41 46.16 -1.30 10.33
CA ASN A 41 47.46 -1.56 10.98
C ASN A 41 48.80 -1.54 10.20
N SER A 42 49.73 -0.66 10.59
CA SER A 42 50.95 -1.02 11.40
C SER A 42 51.96 0.14 11.56
N THR A 43 52.39 0.36 12.81
CA THR A 43 53.69 0.83 13.35
C THR A 43 54.52 1.99 12.73
N SER A 44 54.62 3.08 13.53
CA SER A 44 55.85 3.86 13.92
C SER A 44 56.43 4.94 12.94
N PRO A 45 57.18 5.99 13.39
CA PRO A 45 56.61 7.34 13.56
C PRO A 45 57.47 8.58 13.10
N ILE A 46 56.90 9.80 13.18
CA ILE A 46 57.53 11.16 13.32
C ILE A 46 58.19 11.81 12.04
N PRO A 47 58.34 13.16 11.84
CA PRO A 47 57.63 14.40 12.26
C PRO A 47 57.40 15.51 11.16
N THR A 48 56.71 16.61 11.56
CA THR A 48 56.90 18.06 11.18
C THR A 48 56.57 18.50 9.74
N THR A 49 56.05 19.69 9.40
CA THR A 49 56.07 21.10 9.91
C THR A 49 54.99 21.84 9.07
N ALA A 50 54.05 22.62 9.63
CA ALA A 50 54.13 24.04 10.00
C ALA A 50 53.91 25.06 8.83
N THR A 51 52.84 25.87 8.98
CA THR A 51 52.72 27.33 8.65
C THR A 51 52.77 27.74 7.16
N MET A 52 52.14 28.81 6.63
CA MET A 52 51.69 30.12 7.13
C MET A 52 50.59 30.72 6.22
N PHE A 53 49.73 31.53 6.85
CA PHE A 53 48.97 32.64 6.26
C PHE A 53 49.89 33.77 5.77
N ALA A 54 49.51 34.49 4.70
CA ALA A 54 49.50 35.96 4.67
C ALA A 54 48.92 36.52 3.37
N ALA A 55 48.04 37.51 3.54
CA ALA A 55 47.50 38.41 2.52
C ALA A 55 48.52 39.49 2.12
N PHE A 56 48.31 40.19 0.99
CA PHE A 56 47.96 41.62 0.95
C PHE A 56 48.05 42.26 -0.47
N ARG A 57 47.01 43.06 -0.76
CA ARG A 57 46.95 44.34 -1.49
C ARG A 57 47.26 44.48 -3.00
N SER A 58 46.26 45.07 -3.66
CA SER A 58 46.28 45.84 -4.90
C SER A 58 47.16 47.10 -4.81
N PRO A 59 47.52 47.70 -5.97
CA PRO A 59 46.84 48.95 -6.33
C PRO A 59 46.53 49.12 -7.84
N THR A 60 45.96 50.28 -8.12
CA THR A 60 45.16 50.79 -9.23
C THR A 60 45.85 51.12 -10.57
N ALA A 61 45.08 50.92 -11.64
CA ALA A 61 44.83 51.76 -12.82
C ALA A 61 45.97 52.38 -13.65
N LEU A 62 45.94 52.11 -14.97
CA LEU A 62 46.26 53.07 -16.03
C LEU A 62 45.54 52.71 -17.34
N SER A 63 45.10 53.77 -18.02
CA SER A 63 44.27 53.85 -19.23
C SER A 63 45.07 53.62 -20.52
N ALA A 64 44.47 52.95 -21.51
CA ALA A 64 44.73 53.21 -22.93
C ALA A 64 43.54 52.75 -23.80
N ALA A 65 43.04 53.68 -24.60
CA ALA A 65 41.96 53.49 -25.56
C ALA A 65 42.37 52.57 -26.72
N SER A 66 41.52 51.60 -27.08
CA SER A 66 41.62 50.85 -28.33
C SER A 66 40.23 50.67 -28.95
N ARG A 67 40.20 50.80 -30.27
CA ARG A 67 39.05 50.95 -31.16
C ARG A 67 37.98 49.87 -30.97
N ALA A 68 36.72 50.32 -30.93
CA ALA A 68 35.53 49.49 -30.95
C ALA A 68 35.43 48.65 -32.23
N ALA A 69 35.72 47.35 -32.13
CA ALA A 69 35.23 46.35 -33.06
C ALA A 69 33.88 45.84 -32.54
N ARG A 70 32.81 46.01 -33.33
CA ARG A 70 31.49 45.46 -33.01
C ARG A 70 31.60 43.94 -32.88
N PRO A 71 31.20 43.33 -31.74
CA PRO A 71 31.09 41.88 -31.70
C PRO A 71 29.89 41.50 -32.57
N THR A 72 30.16 40.89 -33.72
CA THR A 72 29.16 40.09 -34.43
C THR A 72 28.71 39.01 -33.46
N VAL A 73 27.56 39.22 -32.83
CA VAL A 73 26.84 38.16 -32.12
C VAL A 73 26.49 37.13 -33.19
N ARG A 74 27.35 36.13 -33.35
CA ARG A 74 26.92 34.85 -33.91
C ARG A 74 25.77 34.42 -33.02
N ARG A 75 24.54 34.57 -33.52
CA ARG A 75 23.42 33.78 -33.02
C ARG A 75 23.89 32.34 -33.16
N CYS A 76 24.37 31.74 -32.06
CA CYS A 76 24.27 30.31 -31.90
C CYS A 76 22.78 30.04 -32.06
N ALA A 77 22.40 29.58 -33.25
CA ALA A 77 21.17 28.83 -33.38
C ALA A 77 21.36 27.66 -32.40
N LEU A 78 20.70 27.76 -31.24
CA LEU A 78 20.41 26.58 -30.46
C LEU A 78 19.55 25.74 -31.39
N SER A 79 20.19 24.85 -32.14
CA SER A 79 19.52 23.72 -32.73
C SER A 79 18.85 23.04 -31.56
N SER A 80 17.53 23.18 -31.46
CA SER A 80 16.71 22.35 -30.60
C SER A 80 16.82 20.93 -31.14
N SER A 81 17.94 20.26 -30.86
CA SER A 81 17.92 18.81 -30.74
C SER A 81 17.00 18.58 -29.54
N ALA A 82 15.69 18.48 -29.82
CA ALA A 82 14.79 17.79 -28.92
C ALA A 82 15.54 16.50 -28.56
N SER A 83 15.97 16.41 -27.31
CA SER A 83 16.82 15.32 -26.86
C SER A 83 16.09 14.02 -27.20
N SER A 84 16.78 13.07 -27.80
CA SER A 84 16.24 11.75 -28.15
C SER A 84 15.49 11.10 -26.97
N ALA A 85 15.88 11.42 -25.73
CA ALA A 85 15.20 11.02 -24.52
C ALA A 85 13.78 11.61 -24.35
N GLY A 86 13.54 12.87 -24.70
CA GLY A 86 12.22 13.49 -24.60
C GLY A 86 11.23 12.96 -25.63
N ALA A 87 11.72 12.54 -26.80
CA ALA A 87 10.92 11.84 -27.79
C ALA A 87 10.52 10.45 -27.28
N ALA A 88 11.48 9.67 -26.77
CA ALA A 88 11.25 8.31 -26.27
C ALA A 88 10.19 8.23 -25.15
N LEU A 89 10.13 9.22 -24.25
CA LEU A 89 9.13 9.24 -23.17
C LEU A 89 7.68 9.51 -23.63
N ASN A 90 7.50 10.00 -24.86
CA ASN A 90 6.18 10.32 -25.41
C ASN A 90 5.78 9.37 -26.55
N GLU A 91 6.60 8.36 -26.86
CA GLU A 91 6.28 7.36 -27.87
C GLU A 91 5.11 6.47 -27.40
N PRO A 92 4.15 6.15 -28.29
CA PRO A 92 3.09 5.21 -27.96
C PRO A 92 3.66 3.81 -27.78
N LEU A 93 3.00 2.98 -26.96
CA LEU A 93 3.42 1.61 -26.68
C LEU A 93 3.67 0.78 -27.95
N THR A 94 2.87 1.00 -29.00
CA THR A 94 3.01 0.34 -30.31
C THR A 94 4.38 0.55 -30.97
N GLN A 95 5.08 1.63 -30.63
CA GLN A 95 6.41 1.97 -31.15
C GLN A 95 7.50 1.68 -30.11
N ALA A 96 7.25 2.06 -28.86
CA ALA A 96 8.22 1.90 -27.78
C ALA A 96 8.48 0.43 -27.41
N ASP A 97 7.43 -0.41 -27.41
CA ASP A 97 7.52 -1.84 -27.11
C ASP A 97 6.44 -2.64 -27.90
N PRO A 98 6.68 -2.92 -29.19
CA PRO A 98 5.74 -3.63 -30.04
C PRO A 98 5.50 -5.09 -29.60
N GLU A 99 6.47 -5.72 -28.93
CA GLU A 99 6.32 -7.09 -28.42
C GLU A 99 5.29 -7.13 -27.28
N LEU A 100 5.41 -6.23 -26.30
CA LEU A 100 4.43 -6.10 -25.23
C LEU A 100 3.04 -5.70 -25.77
N CYS A 101 3.00 -4.80 -26.76
CA CYS A 101 1.74 -4.42 -27.41
C CYS A 101 1.03 -5.64 -28.02
N ASP A 102 1.75 -6.51 -28.72
CA ASP A 102 1.20 -7.74 -29.30
C ASP A 102 0.66 -8.70 -28.22
N LEU A 103 1.40 -8.87 -27.11
CA LEU A 103 0.94 -9.68 -25.98
C LEU A 103 -0.36 -9.15 -25.37
N ILE A 104 -0.51 -7.83 -25.24
CA ILE A 104 -1.74 -7.19 -24.74
C ILE A 104 -2.90 -7.43 -25.70
N GLU A 105 -2.69 -7.32 -27.02
CA GLU A 105 -3.74 -7.61 -28.01
C GLU A 105 -4.16 -9.09 -28.01
N ARG A 106 -3.19 -10.01 -27.82
CA ARG A 106 -3.49 -11.44 -27.64
C ARG A 106 -4.31 -11.72 -26.38
N GLU A 107 -4.01 -11.05 -25.26
CA GLU A 107 -4.80 -11.19 -24.04
C GLU A 107 -6.22 -10.61 -24.20
N LYS A 108 -6.37 -9.47 -24.88
CA LYS A 108 -7.70 -8.93 -25.24
C LYS A 108 -8.49 -9.93 -26.09
N ALA A 109 -7.85 -10.56 -27.06
CA ALA A 109 -8.49 -11.58 -27.90
C ALA A 109 -8.90 -12.80 -27.08
N ARG A 110 -8.02 -13.29 -26.19
CA ARG A 110 -8.31 -14.41 -25.28
C ARG A 110 -9.51 -14.11 -24.40
N GLN A 111 -9.55 -12.94 -23.76
CA GLN A 111 -10.67 -12.56 -22.89
C GLN A 111 -11.99 -12.48 -23.67
N ARG A 112 -11.98 -11.94 -24.89
CA ARG A 112 -13.17 -11.85 -25.76
C ARG A 112 -13.71 -13.21 -26.20
N SER A 113 -12.85 -14.22 -26.37
CA SER A 113 -13.22 -15.55 -26.83
C SER A 113 -13.36 -16.58 -25.72
N SER A 114 -13.20 -16.18 -24.45
CA SER A 114 -13.26 -17.09 -23.30
C SER A 114 -14.57 -16.97 -22.52
N LEU A 115 -15.08 -18.10 -22.02
CA LEU A 115 -16.06 -18.11 -20.93
C LEU A 115 -15.31 -18.02 -19.60
N VAL A 116 -15.31 -16.83 -18.99
CA VAL A 116 -14.62 -16.58 -17.72
C VAL A 116 -15.56 -16.89 -16.55
N LEU A 117 -15.28 -17.99 -15.84
CA LEU A 117 -16.08 -18.48 -14.71
C LEU A 117 -15.32 -18.45 -13.36
N ILE A 118 -14.15 -17.82 -13.33
CA ILE A 118 -13.39 -17.63 -12.09
C ILE A 118 -14.10 -16.56 -11.26
N ALA A 119 -14.63 -16.92 -10.09
CA ALA A 119 -15.50 -16.05 -9.29
C ALA A 119 -14.85 -14.75 -8.79
N SER A 120 -13.51 -14.68 -8.75
CA SER A 120 -12.75 -13.50 -8.36
C SER A 120 -12.34 -12.60 -9.54
N GLU A 121 -12.55 -13.05 -10.79
CA GLU A 121 -12.26 -12.24 -11.97
C GLU A 121 -13.47 -11.39 -12.36
N ASN A 122 -13.19 -10.23 -12.94
CA ASN A 122 -14.21 -9.34 -13.50
C ASN A 122 -13.57 -8.39 -14.54
N PHE A 123 -14.39 -7.77 -15.38
CA PHE A 123 -13.95 -6.78 -16.35
C PHE A 123 -14.22 -5.37 -15.83
N THR A 124 -13.15 -4.59 -15.65
CA THR A 124 -13.28 -3.20 -15.22
C THR A 124 -13.74 -2.28 -16.36
N SER A 125 -14.29 -1.12 -16.00
CA SER A 125 -14.73 -0.14 -17.01
C SER A 125 -13.54 0.61 -17.63
N LYS A 126 -13.75 1.11 -18.87
CA LYS A 126 -12.77 1.95 -19.56
C LYS A 126 -12.39 3.20 -18.74
N ALA A 127 -13.35 3.80 -18.05
CA ALA A 127 -13.11 4.99 -17.21
C ALA A 127 -12.10 4.71 -16.07
N VAL A 128 -12.13 3.50 -15.48
CA VAL A 128 -11.15 3.10 -14.47
C VAL A 128 -9.75 2.93 -15.09
N LEU A 129 -9.66 2.29 -16.26
CA LEU A 129 -8.40 2.14 -16.97
C LEU A 129 -7.78 3.49 -17.36
N ASP A 130 -8.60 4.46 -17.77
CA ASP A 130 -8.16 5.82 -18.10
C ASP A 130 -7.56 6.55 -16.89
N ALA A 131 -8.15 6.36 -15.70
CA ALA A 131 -7.59 6.91 -14.47
C ALA A 131 -6.25 6.26 -14.09
N LEU A 132 -6.13 4.93 -14.22
CA LEU A 132 -4.91 4.18 -13.90
C LEU A 132 -3.72 4.57 -14.80
N GLY A 133 -3.97 4.86 -16.08
CA GLY A 133 -2.96 5.33 -17.03
C GLY A 133 -2.69 6.84 -16.99
N SER A 134 -3.25 7.57 -16.02
CA SER A 134 -3.14 9.02 -15.95
C SER A 134 -1.85 9.51 -15.27
N VAL A 135 -1.61 10.82 -15.37
CA VAL A 135 -0.48 11.52 -14.74
C VAL A 135 -0.50 11.51 -13.20
N LEU A 136 -1.59 11.05 -12.57
CA LEU A 136 -1.67 10.94 -11.11
C LEU A 136 -0.56 10.02 -10.55
N SER A 137 -0.15 9.02 -11.33
CA SER A 137 0.95 8.10 -11.02
C SER A 137 2.31 8.79 -10.80
N ASN A 138 2.49 10.01 -11.31
CA ASN A 138 3.74 10.75 -11.18
C ASN A 138 3.92 11.40 -9.79
N LYS A 139 2.85 11.46 -8.98
CA LYS A 139 2.89 12.24 -7.73
C LYS A 139 3.18 11.38 -6.51
N TYR A 140 4.21 11.78 -5.76
CA TYR A 140 4.53 11.23 -4.45
C TYR A 140 3.76 11.99 -3.34
N SER A 141 2.95 11.29 -2.57
CA SER A 141 1.96 11.89 -1.66
C SER A 141 1.89 11.21 -0.29
N GLU A 142 3.03 10.91 0.33
CA GLU A 142 3.08 10.35 1.68
C GLU A 142 2.30 11.20 2.70
N GLY A 143 1.65 10.50 3.63
CA GLY A 143 0.71 11.07 4.60
C GLY A 143 -0.74 10.94 4.15
N TYR A 144 -1.60 11.78 4.72
CA TYR A 144 -3.04 11.84 4.42
C TYR A 144 -3.42 13.23 3.92
N PRO A 145 -4.61 13.41 3.32
CA PRO A 145 -5.11 14.73 2.92
C PRO A 145 -5.01 15.76 4.05
N GLY A 146 -4.46 16.95 3.75
CA GLY A 146 -4.22 18.00 4.74
C GLY A 146 -3.03 17.78 5.68
N ALA A 147 -2.39 16.60 5.65
CA ALA A 147 -1.25 16.23 6.49
C ALA A 147 -0.17 15.49 5.67
N ARG A 148 0.22 16.09 4.54
CA ARG A 148 1.26 15.55 3.66
C ARG A 148 2.66 15.95 4.10
N TYR A 149 3.62 15.06 3.87
CA TYR A 149 5.04 15.37 4.08
C TYR A 149 5.64 16.25 2.96
N TYR A 150 5.02 16.23 1.78
CA TYR A 150 5.49 16.96 0.59
C TYR A 150 4.46 17.95 0.07
N GLY A 151 4.92 19.03 -0.56
CA GLY A 151 4.09 20.01 -1.23
C GLY A 151 3.48 19.54 -2.57
N GLY A 152 2.60 20.37 -3.15
CA GLY A 152 2.01 20.18 -4.48
C GLY A 152 0.96 19.07 -4.57
N ASN A 153 0.32 18.72 -3.46
CA ASN A 153 -0.67 17.63 -3.36
C ASN A 153 -2.12 18.13 -3.40
N GLU A 154 -2.38 19.37 -3.81
CA GLU A 154 -3.70 20.01 -3.72
C GLU A 154 -4.77 19.21 -4.47
N ASN A 155 -4.42 18.68 -5.64
CA ASN A 155 -5.32 17.82 -6.42
C ASN A 155 -5.33 16.37 -5.94
N ILE A 156 -4.22 15.86 -5.40
CA ILE A 156 -4.17 14.50 -4.86
C ILE A 156 -5.03 14.37 -3.61
N ASP A 157 -5.01 15.38 -2.75
CA ASP A 157 -5.89 15.46 -1.57
C ASP A 157 -7.36 15.45 -1.99
N ARG A 158 -7.73 16.22 -3.02
CA ARG A 158 -9.09 16.20 -3.57
C ARG A 158 -9.47 14.83 -4.13
N VAL A 159 -8.56 14.14 -4.81
CA VAL A 159 -8.78 12.79 -5.34
C VAL A 159 -9.00 11.78 -4.20
N GLU A 160 -8.14 11.79 -3.19
CA GLU A 160 -8.22 10.85 -2.07
C GLU A 160 -9.46 11.11 -1.19
N THR A 161 -9.74 12.38 -0.85
CA THR A 161 -10.97 12.73 -0.11
C THR A 161 -12.23 12.41 -0.89
N LEU A 162 -12.24 12.59 -2.22
CA LEU A 162 -13.35 12.17 -3.07
C LEU A 162 -13.54 10.64 -3.03
N CYS A 163 -12.44 9.88 -3.06
CA CYS A 163 -12.47 8.42 -2.99
C CYS A 163 -12.99 7.94 -1.63
N GLN A 164 -12.49 8.50 -0.53
CA GLN A 164 -12.95 8.18 0.83
C GLN A 164 -14.45 8.44 1.00
N ARG A 165 -14.92 9.63 0.62
CA ARG A 165 -16.34 9.98 0.69
C ARG A 165 -17.20 9.01 -0.13
N ARG A 166 -16.80 8.73 -1.38
CA ARG A 166 -17.54 7.80 -2.25
C ARG A 166 -17.52 6.36 -1.75
N ALA A 167 -16.46 5.94 -1.06
CA ALA A 167 -16.40 4.62 -0.45
C ALA A 167 -17.44 4.50 0.68
N LEU A 168 -17.55 5.50 1.56
CA LEU A 168 -18.58 5.51 2.61
C LEU A 168 -20.00 5.57 2.00
N GLU A 169 -20.22 6.42 0.99
CA GLU A 169 -21.50 6.52 0.27
C GLU A 169 -21.89 5.20 -0.40
N ALA A 170 -20.94 4.47 -0.99
CA ALA A 170 -21.20 3.21 -1.69
C ALA A 170 -21.70 2.07 -0.77
N PHE A 171 -21.51 2.21 0.54
CA PHE A 171 -21.96 1.25 1.55
C PHE A 171 -22.95 1.89 2.54
N ASP A 172 -23.48 3.07 2.23
CA ASP A 172 -24.43 3.83 3.06
C ASP A 172 -23.98 4.00 4.52
N LEU A 173 -22.69 4.32 4.71
CA LEU A 173 -22.10 4.46 6.04
C LEU A 173 -22.13 5.92 6.50
N ASP A 174 -22.52 6.10 7.77
CA ASP A 174 -22.41 7.40 8.45
C ASP A 174 -20.93 7.75 8.68
N PRO A 175 -20.41 8.87 8.15
CA PRO A 175 -19.01 9.26 8.32
C PRO A 175 -18.63 9.59 9.78
N GLU A 176 -19.59 9.81 10.67
CA GLU A 176 -19.30 10.00 12.11
C GLU A 176 -19.01 8.68 12.83
N GLU A 177 -19.56 7.57 12.32
CA GLU A 177 -19.36 6.21 12.87
C GLU A 177 -18.29 5.43 12.10
N TRP A 178 -18.09 5.75 10.82
CA TRP A 178 -17.22 5.02 9.91
C TRP A 178 -16.16 5.90 9.26
N GLY A 179 -14.89 5.51 9.47
CA GLY A 179 -13.76 5.97 8.67
C GLY A 179 -13.41 4.99 7.56
N VAL A 180 -12.63 5.44 6.58
CA VAL A 180 -12.09 4.56 5.53
C VAL A 180 -10.66 4.93 5.16
N ASN A 181 -9.81 3.92 5.00
CA ASN A 181 -8.49 4.05 4.40
C ASN A 181 -8.53 3.48 2.97
N VAL A 182 -8.16 4.30 1.98
CA VAL A 182 -8.17 3.93 0.54
C VAL A 182 -6.76 3.78 -0.04
N GLN A 183 -5.73 3.70 0.81
CA GLN A 183 -4.32 3.64 0.40
C GLN A 183 -3.76 2.21 0.33
N SER A 184 -4.45 1.20 0.86
CA SER A 184 -3.93 -0.16 0.81
C SER A 184 -3.86 -0.68 -0.62
N LEU A 185 -2.73 -1.29 -0.97
CA LEU A 185 -2.39 -1.61 -2.35
C LEU A 185 -3.20 -2.80 -2.92
N SER A 186 -3.67 -3.70 -2.06
CA SER A 186 -4.44 -4.90 -2.43
C SER A 186 -5.06 -5.56 -1.19
N GLY A 187 -5.84 -6.63 -1.36
CA GLY A 187 -6.53 -7.33 -0.26
C GLY A 187 -5.60 -7.95 0.79
N SER A 188 -4.60 -8.71 0.35
CA SER A 188 -3.65 -9.35 1.28
C SER A 188 -2.90 -8.37 2.18
N PRO A 189 -2.27 -7.28 1.66
CA PRO A 189 -1.62 -6.30 2.52
C PRO A 189 -2.63 -5.51 3.37
N ALA A 190 -3.86 -5.28 2.90
CA ALA A 190 -4.90 -4.62 3.69
C ALA A 190 -5.20 -5.42 4.97
N ASN A 191 -5.39 -6.74 4.85
CA ASN A 191 -5.62 -7.60 6.01
C ASN A 191 -4.42 -7.57 6.98
N PHE A 192 -3.20 -7.67 6.44
CA PHE A 192 -1.99 -7.62 7.26
C PHE A 192 -1.82 -6.28 7.99
N GLN A 193 -2.20 -5.17 7.37
CA GLN A 193 -2.19 -3.84 7.98
C GLN A 193 -3.21 -3.74 9.13
N VAL A 194 -4.40 -4.32 8.99
CA VAL A 194 -5.39 -4.40 10.08
C VAL A 194 -4.81 -5.19 11.26
N TYR A 195 -4.22 -6.36 11.01
CA TYR A 195 -3.60 -7.14 12.09
C TYR A 195 -2.48 -6.37 12.77
N THR A 196 -1.59 -5.75 12.00
CA THR A 196 -0.48 -4.95 12.55
C THR A 196 -0.96 -3.73 13.34
N ALA A 197 -2.12 -3.16 12.99
CA ALA A 197 -2.66 -1.99 13.68
C ALA A 197 -3.37 -2.34 15.00
N LEU A 198 -3.98 -3.53 15.10
CA LEU A 198 -4.86 -3.90 16.21
C LEU A 198 -4.27 -4.96 17.14
N LEU A 199 -3.30 -5.72 16.65
CA LEU A 199 -2.74 -6.90 17.32
C LEU A 199 -1.24 -6.75 17.52
N GLU A 200 -0.75 -7.30 18.62
CA GLU A 200 0.68 -7.51 18.83
C GLU A 200 1.17 -8.74 18.05
N THR A 201 2.48 -8.82 17.81
CA THR A 201 3.07 -10.04 17.23
C THR A 201 2.78 -11.23 18.17
N HIS A 202 2.36 -12.35 17.60
CA HIS A 202 1.89 -13.57 18.28
C HIS A 202 0.51 -13.50 18.94
N ASP A 203 -0.23 -12.39 18.80
CA ASP A 203 -1.66 -12.42 19.13
C ASP A 203 -2.41 -13.40 18.22
N ARG A 204 -3.57 -13.83 18.74
CA ARG A 204 -4.31 -14.97 18.20
C ARG A 204 -5.40 -14.55 17.23
N ILE A 205 -5.44 -15.19 16.06
CA ILE A 205 -6.43 -14.96 15.00
C ILE A 205 -7.21 -16.24 14.74
N LEU A 206 -8.54 -16.14 14.69
CA LEU A 206 -9.44 -17.24 14.35
C LEU A 206 -10.11 -16.95 12.99
N SER A 207 -9.95 -17.83 12.00
CA SER A 207 -10.45 -17.61 10.62
C SER A 207 -10.91 -18.91 9.94
N LEU A 208 -11.66 -18.83 8.84
CA LEU A 208 -12.08 -20.02 8.09
C LEU A 208 -10.85 -20.75 7.50
N ASP A 209 -10.81 -22.07 7.63
CA ASP A 209 -9.72 -22.89 7.08
C ASP A 209 -9.61 -22.74 5.56
N LEU A 210 -8.39 -22.73 5.02
CA LEU A 210 -8.16 -22.50 3.59
C LEU A 210 -8.85 -23.57 2.71
N PRO A 211 -8.75 -24.88 3.00
CA PRO A 211 -9.45 -25.91 2.22
C PRO A 211 -10.98 -25.86 2.38
N HIS A 212 -11.47 -25.18 3.41
CA HIS A 212 -12.89 -25.00 3.71
C HIS A 212 -13.46 -23.68 3.16
N GLY A 213 -12.68 -23.00 2.30
CA GLY A 213 -13.12 -21.79 1.60
C GLY A 213 -12.57 -20.49 2.15
N GLY A 214 -11.66 -20.52 3.13
CA GLY A 214 -10.96 -19.34 3.64
C GLY A 214 -10.02 -18.66 2.61
N HIS A 215 -9.16 -17.76 3.08
CA HIS A 215 -8.16 -17.10 2.24
C HIS A 215 -6.78 -17.10 2.89
N LEU A 216 -5.71 -17.11 2.08
CA LEU A 216 -4.32 -17.15 2.56
C LEU A 216 -3.97 -15.99 3.50
N SER A 217 -4.53 -14.81 3.26
CA SER A 217 -4.31 -13.62 4.09
C SER A 217 -5.04 -13.66 5.43
N HIS A 218 -5.79 -14.71 5.75
CA HIS A 218 -6.40 -14.89 7.08
C HIS A 218 -5.52 -15.72 8.02
N GLY A 219 -4.54 -16.42 7.47
CA GLY A 219 -3.69 -17.37 8.18
C GLY A 219 -3.81 -18.76 7.55
N TYR A 220 -2.67 -19.39 7.27
CA TYR A 220 -2.62 -20.77 6.80
C TYR A 220 -1.29 -21.42 7.11
N GLN A 221 -1.36 -22.62 7.68
CA GLN A 221 -0.23 -23.46 7.98
C GLN A 221 -0.59 -24.93 7.82
N THR A 222 0.38 -25.74 7.42
CA THR A 222 0.30 -27.21 7.47
C THR A 222 0.91 -27.70 8.79
N PRO A 223 0.80 -28.99 9.13
CA PRO A 223 1.48 -29.55 10.30
C PRO A 223 2.99 -29.33 10.32
N THR A 224 3.60 -29.09 9.16
CA THR A 224 5.06 -28.96 8.99
C THR A 224 5.53 -27.54 8.67
N LYS A 225 4.63 -26.63 8.26
CA LYS A 225 5.06 -25.31 7.76
C LYS A 225 4.00 -24.23 7.87
N LYS A 226 4.40 -23.06 8.39
CA LYS A 226 3.65 -21.80 8.29
C LYS A 226 3.78 -21.22 6.86
N ILE A 227 2.69 -21.29 6.09
CA ILE A 227 2.65 -20.92 4.67
C ILE A 227 2.37 -19.42 4.52
N SER A 228 1.30 -18.94 5.15
CA SER A 228 0.94 -17.53 5.16
C SER A 228 1.91 -16.73 6.03
N MET A 229 2.20 -15.50 5.62
CA MET A 229 2.95 -14.57 6.46
C MET A 229 2.20 -14.23 7.74
N VAL A 230 0.86 -14.20 7.69
CA VAL A 230 0.01 -13.98 8.87
C VAL A 230 0.31 -15.02 9.94
N SER A 231 0.34 -16.31 9.60
CA SER A 231 0.65 -17.38 10.57
C SER A 231 2.08 -17.34 11.09
N ARG A 232 3.01 -16.63 10.42
CA ARG A 232 4.39 -16.45 10.91
C ARG A 232 4.49 -15.37 11.98
N TYR A 233 3.75 -14.27 11.81
CA TYR A 233 3.79 -13.12 12.73
C TYR A 233 2.68 -13.18 13.81
N PHE A 234 1.60 -13.89 13.55
CA PHE A 234 0.46 -14.07 14.46
C PHE A 234 0.18 -15.56 14.65
N GLU A 235 -0.46 -15.92 15.76
CA GLU A 235 -0.87 -17.31 15.99
C GLU A 235 -2.27 -17.53 15.42
N SER A 236 -2.35 -18.14 14.24
CA SER A 236 -3.62 -18.41 13.55
C SER A 236 -4.13 -19.82 13.85
N MET A 237 -5.42 -19.95 14.17
CA MET A 237 -6.12 -21.24 14.24
C MET A 237 -7.36 -21.20 13.34
N PRO A 238 -7.66 -22.27 12.58
CA PRO A 238 -8.84 -22.29 11.73
C PRO A 238 -10.12 -22.67 12.48
N TYR A 239 -11.27 -22.12 12.06
CA TYR A 239 -12.58 -22.77 12.19
C TYR A 239 -12.97 -23.42 10.86
N ARG A 240 -13.90 -24.38 10.89
CA ARG A 240 -14.22 -25.24 9.75
C ARG A 240 -15.71 -25.27 9.43
N LEU A 241 -16.01 -25.90 8.30
CA LEU A 241 -17.36 -26.30 7.96
C LEU A 241 -17.73 -27.61 8.66
N ASP A 242 -19.01 -27.78 8.94
CA ASP A 242 -19.61 -29.09 9.05
C ASP A 242 -19.66 -29.71 7.65
N GLU A 243 -18.85 -30.74 7.42
CA GLU A 243 -18.71 -31.39 6.11
C GLU A 243 -19.99 -32.08 5.65
N SER A 244 -20.92 -32.41 6.55
CA SER A 244 -22.19 -33.03 6.19
C SER A 244 -23.19 -32.05 5.58
N THR A 245 -23.11 -30.77 5.98
CA THR A 245 -24.01 -29.71 5.51
C THR A 245 -23.33 -28.72 4.56
N GLY A 246 -22.00 -28.65 4.58
CA GLY A 246 -21.21 -27.64 3.88
C GLY A 246 -21.37 -26.23 4.48
N LEU A 247 -21.90 -26.10 5.70
CA LEU A 247 -22.08 -24.84 6.40
C LEU A 247 -20.97 -24.63 7.43
N ILE A 248 -20.68 -23.38 7.80
CA ILE A 248 -19.75 -23.11 8.91
C ILE A 248 -20.32 -23.74 10.18
N ASP A 249 -19.50 -24.51 10.89
CA ASP A 249 -19.86 -25.09 12.18
C ASP A 249 -19.62 -24.03 13.27
N TYR A 250 -20.64 -23.19 13.50
CA TYR A 250 -20.55 -22.10 14.47
C TYR A 250 -20.43 -22.57 15.92
N ASP A 251 -20.93 -23.77 16.24
CA ASP A 251 -20.85 -24.33 17.59
C ASP A 251 -19.43 -24.84 17.87
N ALA A 252 -18.82 -25.54 16.90
CA ALA A 252 -17.40 -25.88 16.98
C ALA A 252 -16.50 -24.63 16.98
N MET A 253 -16.87 -23.60 16.21
CA MET A 253 -16.18 -22.31 16.23
C MET A 253 -16.24 -21.64 17.60
N GLU A 254 -17.40 -21.62 18.27
CA GLU A 254 -17.56 -21.06 19.62
C GLU A 254 -16.74 -21.82 20.66
N ASN A 255 -16.78 -23.16 20.63
CA ASN A 255 -15.97 -24.00 21.51
C ASN A 255 -14.47 -23.74 21.30
N SER A 256 -14.05 -23.64 20.05
CA SER A 256 -12.67 -23.34 19.67
C SER A 256 -12.26 -21.94 20.13
N ALA A 257 -13.11 -20.93 19.99
CA ALA A 257 -12.86 -19.56 20.44
C ALA A 257 -12.67 -19.49 21.97
N ASN A 258 -13.49 -20.22 22.74
CA ASN A 258 -13.40 -20.27 24.20
C ASN A 258 -12.08 -20.88 24.71
N LEU A 259 -11.53 -21.85 23.98
CA LEU A 259 -10.24 -22.47 24.32
C LEU A 259 -9.05 -21.65 23.80
N PHE A 260 -9.13 -21.21 22.54
CA PHE A 260 -8.05 -20.52 21.87
C PHE A 260 -7.94 -19.05 22.24
N ARG A 261 -9.01 -18.42 22.72
CA ARG A 261 -9.04 -16.99 23.14
C ARG A 261 -8.44 -16.07 22.05
N PRO A 262 -9.03 -16.04 20.83
CA PRO A 262 -8.55 -15.14 19.79
C PRO A 262 -8.69 -13.68 20.23
N LYS A 263 -7.82 -12.83 19.71
CA LYS A 263 -7.94 -11.36 19.80
C LYS A 263 -8.75 -10.80 18.63
N LEU A 264 -8.77 -11.51 17.52
CA LEU A 264 -9.52 -11.13 16.33
C LEU A 264 -10.11 -12.38 15.64
N ILE A 265 -11.36 -12.26 15.22
CA ILE A 265 -12.08 -13.27 14.43
C ILE A 265 -12.34 -12.71 13.03
N VAL A 266 -11.93 -13.44 11.99
CA VAL A 266 -12.18 -13.06 10.60
C VAL A 266 -13.48 -13.70 10.10
N ALA A 267 -14.41 -12.86 9.65
CA ALA A 267 -15.63 -13.22 8.93
C ALA A 267 -15.45 -12.91 7.44
N GLY A 268 -14.86 -13.85 6.70
CA GLY A 268 -14.66 -13.71 5.25
C GLY A 268 -14.23 -15.03 4.60
N ALA A 269 -14.54 -15.18 3.32
CA ALA A 269 -14.27 -16.39 2.55
C ALA A 269 -14.00 -16.07 1.08
N SER A 270 -13.25 -16.97 0.42
CA SER A 270 -13.02 -16.95 -1.03
C SER A 270 -13.94 -17.91 -1.77
N ALA A 271 -14.19 -19.10 -1.18
CA ALA A 271 -14.92 -20.18 -1.81
C ALA A 271 -15.98 -20.76 -0.86
N TYR A 272 -16.90 -19.89 -0.43
CA TYR A 272 -18.06 -20.25 0.38
C TYR A 272 -19.32 -19.71 -0.28
N SER A 273 -20.30 -20.58 -0.54
CA SER A 273 -21.49 -20.25 -1.36
C SER A 273 -22.71 -19.80 -0.55
N ARG A 274 -22.55 -19.60 0.75
CA ARG A 274 -23.60 -19.12 1.67
C ARG A 274 -23.19 -17.80 2.30
N LEU A 275 -24.18 -17.07 2.81
CA LEU A 275 -23.94 -15.90 3.63
C LEU A 275 -23.43 -16.34 5.00
N MET A 276 -22.50 -15.57 5.57
CA MET A 276 -22.05 -15.78 6.93
C MET A 276 -23.07 -15.22 7.92
N ASP A 277 -23.21 -15.89 9.06
CA ASP A 277 -24.01 -15.41 10.18
C ASP A 277 -23.17 -14.42 11.01
N TYR A 278 -23.21 -13.15 10.60
CA TYR A 278 -22.45 -12.09 11.26
C TYR A 278 -22.89 -11.86 12.71
N GLU A 279 -24.17 -12.09 13.03
CA GLU A 279 -24.70 -11.96 14.39
C GLU A 279 -24.12 -13.06 15.28
N ARG A 280 -24.12 -14.31 14.82
CA ARG A 280 -23.52 -15.43 15.54
C ARG A 280 -22.02 -15.24 15.74
N ILE A 281 -21.30 -14.79 14.71
CA ILE A 281 -19.85 -14.49 14.82
C ILE A 281 -19.60 -13.36 15.82
N LYS A 282 -20.40 -12.29 15.79
CA LYS A 282 -20.28 -11.17 16.73
C LYS A 282 -20.52 -11.61 18.17
N SER A 283 -21.54 -12.44 18.41
CA SER A 283 -21.82 -13.01 19.73
C SER A 283 -20.63 -13.83 20.26
N ILE A 284 -20.04 -14.69 19.42
CA ILE A 284 -18.85 -15.48 19.80
C ILE A 284 -17.67 -14.56 20.12
N ALA A 285 -17.44 -13.53 19.30
CA ALA A 285 -16.36 -12.57 19.50
C ALA A 285 -16.53 -11.80 20.82
N ASP A 286 -17.74 -11.33 21.12
CA ASP A 286 -18.05 -10.62 22.38
C ASP A 286 -17.82 -11.50 23.61
N ASN A 287 -18.21 -12.77 23.54
CA ASN A 287 -18.04 -13.74 24.62
C ASN A 287 -16.56 -13.96 24.98
N VAL A 288 -15.63 -13.80 24.03
CA VAL A 288 -14.19 -13.98 24.25
C VAL A 288 -13.40 -12.67 24.25
N GLY A 289 -14.06 -11.52 24.07
CA GLY A 289 -13.44 -10.20 24.00
C GLY A 289 -12.59 -9.97 22.74
N ALA A 290 -12.96 -10.58 21.61
CA ALA A 290 -12.27 -10.43 20.33
C ALA A 290 -12.91 -9.36 19.44
N ILE A 291 -12.10 -8.78 18.54
CA ILE A 291 -12.56 -7.91 17.47
C ILE A 291 -13.11 -8.78 16.32
N VAL A 292 -14.19 -8.36 15.68
CA VAL A 292 -14.64 -8.94 14.41
C VAL A 292 -14.10 -8.13 13.26
N MET A 293 -13.45 -8.81 12.31
CA MET A 293 -13.04 -8.24 11.04
C MET A 293 -13.79 -8.92 9.91
N SER A 294 -14.58 -8.17 9.13
CA SER A 294 -15.18 -8.74 7.92
C SER A 294 -14.26 -8.54 6.72
N ASP A 295 -13.89 -9.64 6.07
CA ASP A 295 -13.25 -9.62 4.76
C ASP A 295 -14.30 -9.95 3.69
N MET A 296 -14.91 -8.89 3.15
CA MET A 296 -15.99 -8.97 2.17
C MET A 296 -15.50 -8.94 0.71
N ALA A 297 -14.22 -9.28 0.43
CA ALA A 297 -13.64 -9.11 -0.90
C ALA A 297 -14.50 -9.69 -2.05
N HIS A 298 -15.00 -10.92 -1.89
CA HIS A 298 -15.81 -11.60 -2.90
C HIS A 298 -17.24 -11.07 -3.03
N ILE A 299 -17.79 -10.45 -2.00
CA ILE A 299 -19.20 -10.04 -1.95
C ILE A 299 -19.40 -8.52 -1.92
N SER A 300 -18.33 -7.73 -1.89
CA SER A 300 -18.37 -6.26 -1.74
C SER A 300 -19.31 -5.57 -2.74
N GLY A 301 -19.32 -6.01 -3.99
CA GLY A 301 -20.25 -5.50 -5.00
C GLY A 301 -21.72 -5.86 -4.74
N LEU A 302 -21.98 -7.05 -4.19
CA LEU A 302 -23.33 -7.49 -3.80
C LEU A 302 -23.84 -6.70 -2.60
N VAL A 303 -22.98 -6.48 -1.60
CA VAL A 303 -23.28 -5.66 -0.42
C VAL A 303 -23.56 -4.21 -0.83
N SER A 304 -22.68 -3.59 -1.62
CA SER A 304 -22.85 -2.22 -2.11
C SER A 304 -24.13 -2.04 -2.96
N ALA A 305 -24.52 -3.08 -3.70
CA ALA A 305 -25.76 -3.08 -4.48
C ALA A 305 -27.02 -3.42 -3.66
N LYS A 306 -26.88 -3.74 -2.35
CA LYS A 306 -27.97 -4.12 -1.45
C LYS A 306 -28.79 -5.32 -1.94
N VAL A 307 -28.12 -6.30 -2.53
CA VAL A 307 -28.78 -7.54 -3.02
C VAL A 307 -28.58 -8.73 -2.08
N ILE A 308 -27.84 -8.53 -0.99
CA ILE A 308 -27.65 -9.46 0.14
C ILE A 308 -27.63 -8.68 1.46
#